data_AF-A0A505IXM8-F1
#
_entry.id   AF-A0A505IXM8-F1
#
_cell.length_a   1.000
_cell.length_b   1.000
_cell.length_c   1.000
_cell.angle_alpha   90.00
_cell.angle_beta   90.00
_cell.angle_gamma   90.00
#
_symmetry.space_group_name_H-M   'P 1'
#
loop_
_entity.id
_entity.type
_entity.pdbx_description
1 polymer ?
#
loop_
_entity_poly.entity_id
_entity_poly.type
_entity_poly.pdbx_seq_one_letter_code
_entity_poly.pdbx_strand_id
1 'polypeptide(L)'
;MAVYIELSNPIHGGEGWELGEVLWSPVASSWNTIMRKPKEGDMILHSIKDKKRNVNHRLWGCSQVAGSYKILSSPPPIPANWDGYDEYYQIPLKYYTEFQDKVFLQEVIDQNKDALKAIAPQKSFYTETGVRMQPAQKYLAPVSNELLEILTPYIKKTVYYNENKQRSENIVREGDSEELLSVGSGGQVARIQTTIDRIVRDTSLVKKMKQKYNNQCQICGKSISLSKQKYYSEGHHLKKLGGIHQGPDIESNIIILCPNHHVEFDYGAIAIDVHSQKIIHTDPHNPFHNKELAYKRGDLNKEFLTYHLKNIFIG
;
A
#
# COMPACT_ATOMS: atom_id res chain seq x y z
N MET A 1 -17.47 15.43 7.71
CA MET A 1 -16.67 14.30 7.20
C MET A 1 -17.43 13.73 6.02
N ALA A 2 -16.87 13.83 4.82
CA ALA A 2 -17.41 13.17 3.63
C ALA A 2 -16.85 11.74 3.52
N VAL A 3 -17.55 10.90 2.76
CA VAL A 3 -17.11 9.53 2.45
C VAL A 3 -16.98 9.38 0.94
N TYR A 4 -15.92 8.72 0.52
CA TYR A 4 -15.67 8.35 -0.86
C TYR A 4 -15.41 6.85 -0.93
N ILE A 5 -15.54 6.28 -2.12
CA ILE A 5 -15.20 4.88 -2.39
C ILE A 5 -14.28 4.81 -3.60
N GLU A 6 -13.13 4.18 -3.38
CA GLU A 6 -12.13 3.83 -4.37
C GLU A 6 -12.51 2.46 -4.99
N LEU A 7 -12.54 2.42 -6.32
CA LEU A 7 -12.89 1.28 -7.14
C LEU A 7 -11.64 0.86 -7.92
N SER A 8 -10.73 0.16 -7.25
CA SER A 8 -9.39 -0.13 -7.77
C SER A 8 -9.30 -1.48 -8.48
N ASN A 9 -8.51 -1.51 -9.56
CA ASN A 9 -8.02 -2.76 -10.13
C ASN A 9 -6.85 -3.27 -9.27
N PRO A 10 -6.57 -4.58 -9.20
CA PRO A 10 -5.46 -5.10 -8.38
C PRO A 10 -4.09 -4.78 -8.96
N ILE A 11 -4.04 -4.25 -10.20
CA ILE A 11 -2.83 -3.85 -10.92
C ILE A 11 -2.77 -2.33 -11.06
N HIS A 12 -3.89 -1.61 -10.96
CA HIS A 12 -3.85 -0.16 -10.83
C HIS A 12 -3.56 0.14 -9.37
N GLY A 13 -2.26 0.22 -9.16
CA GLY A 13 -1.65 0.22 -7.87
C GLY A 13 -1.26 -1.16 -7.38
N GLY A 14 -0.27 -1.78 -8.04
CA GLY A 14 0.17 -3.16 -7.80
C GLY A 14 0.53 -3.53 -6.34
N GLU A 15 1.06 -4.72 -6.13
CA GLU A 15 1.67 -5.02 -4.82
C GLU A 15 2.83 -4.09 -4.54
N GLY A 16 2.82 -3.47 -3.36
CA GLY A 16 3.71 -2.34 -3.03
C GLY A 16 3.11 -0.95 -3.26
N TRP A 17 1.87 -0.85 -3.74
CA TRP A 17 1.21 0.43 -3.96
C TRP A 17 0.33 0.86 -2.79
N GLU A 18 0.88 0.83 -1.58
CA GLU A 18 0.41 1.77 -0.56
C GLU A 18 -1.13 1.81 -0.38
N LEU A 19 -1.84 0.67 -0.51
CA LEU A 19 -3.31 0.68 -0.48
C LEU A 19 -3.74 1.17 0.89
N GLY A 20 -4.49 2.27 0.89
CA GLY A 20 -4.87 2.96 2.12
C GLY A 20 -3.81 3.91 2.69
N GLU A 21 -2.72 4.15 1.95
CA GLU A 21 -1.69 5.15 2.23
C GLU A 21 -1.68 6.26 1.17
N VAL A 22 -2.02 5.98 -0.10
CA VAL A 22 -2.12 7.02 -1.16
C VAL A 22 -3.17 6.71 -2.23
N LEU A 23 -3.89 7.73 -2.73
CA LEU A 23 -4.66 7.67 -3.98
C LEU A 23 -3.90 8.36 -5.12
N TRP A 24 -3.99 7.82 -6.34
CA TRP A 24 -3.38 8.41 -7.53
C TRP A 24 -4.35 8.53 -8.70
N SER A 25 -4.15 9.50 -9.58
CA SER A 25 -4.84 9.57 -10.87
C SER A 25 -4.10 10.51 -11.82
N PRO A 26 -3.99 10.20 -13.12
CA PRO A 26 -3.49 11.17 -14.09
C PRO A 26 -4.37 12.42 -14.14
N VAL A 27 -3.75 13.60 -14.25
CA VAL A 27 -4.47 14.89 -14.29
C VAL A 27 -5.28 15.05 -15.58
N ALA A 28 -4.81 14.51 -16.70
CA ALA A 28 -5.50 14.57 -17.97
C ALA A 28 -6.62 13.52 -18.13
N SER A 29 -6.80 12.61 -17.16
CA SER A 29 -7.85 11.58 -17.22
C SER A 29 -9.25 12.13 -16.96
N SER A 30 -10.28 11.39 -17.37
CA SER A 30 -11.69 11.72 -17.11
C SER A 30 -12.09 11.74 -15.63
N TRP A 31 -11.21 11.29 -14.72
CA TRP A 31 -11.40 11.25 -13.27
C TRP A 31 -10.78 12.46 -12.53
N ASN A 32 -10.28 13.45 -13.27
CA ASN A 32 -9.43 14.51 -12.73
C ASN A 32 -10.08 15.44 -11.69
N THR A 33 -11.38 15.72 -11.79
CA THR A 33 -12.03 16.68 -10.87
C THR A 33 -12.39 16.08 -9.52
N ILE A 34 -12.65 14.78 -9.44
CA ILE A 34 -13.03 14.16 -8.16
C ILE A 34 -11.86 14.14 -7.18
N MET A 35 -10.62 14.01 -7.68
CA MET A 35 -9.40 14.00 -6.86
C MET A 35 -9.16 15.31 -6.10
N ARG A 36 -9.81 16.41 -6.49
CA ARG A 36 -9.71 17.70 -5.81
C ARG A 36 -10.69 17.84 -4.62
N LYS A 37 -11.62 16.90 -4.46
CA LYS A 37 -12.71 17.00 -3.48
C LYS A 37 -12.39 16.44 -2.09
N PRO A 38 -11.71 15.29 -1.94
CA PRO A 38 -11.39 14.76 -0.61
C PRO A 38 -10.54 15.75 0.19
N LYS A 39 -10.91 15.97 1.44
CA LYS A 39 -10.21 16.84 2.40
C LYS A 39 -9.68 16.02 3.54
N GLU A 40 -8.66 16.53 4.23
CA GLU A 40 -8.16 15.90 5.44
C GLU A 40 -9.31 15.59 6.42
N GLY A 41 -9.36 14.36 6.92
CA GLY A 41 -10.47 13.91 7.76
C GLY A 41 -11.55 13.11 7.04
N ASP A 42 -11.67 13.23 5.72
CA ASP A 42 -12.65 12.46 4.94
C ASP A 42 -12.27 10.97 4.90
N MET A 43 -13.27 10.11 4.78
CA MET A 43 -13.07 8.66 4.77
C MET A 43 -13.06 8.12 3.34
N ILE A 44 -12.13 7.20 3.06
CA ILE A 44 -12.07 6.47 1.80
C ILE A 44 -12.37 5.00 2.08
N LEU A 45 -13.43 4.47 1.47
CA LEU A 45 -13.71 3.04 1.41
C LEU A 45 -12.92 2.46 0.23
N HIS A 46 -12.16 1.40 0.43
CA HIS A 46 -11.38 0.74 -0.61
C HIS A 46 -12.11 -0.49 -1.10
N SER A 47 -12.27 -0.61 -2.42
CA SER A 47 -12.79 -1.80 -3.06
C SER A 47 -11.85 -2.28 -4.16
N ILE A 48 -11.58 -3.59 -4.18
CA ILE A 48 -10.61 -4.21 -5.09
C ILE A 48 -11.31 -5.18 -6.02
N LYS A 49 -11.06 -5.07 -7.33
CA LYS A 49 -11.61 -5.96 -8.35
C LYS A 49 -11.04 -7.38 -8.23
N ASP A 50 -11.89 -8.39 -8.13
CA ASP A 50 -11.52 -9.79 -8.11
C ASP A 50 -11.16 -10.27 -9.54
N LYS A 51 -9.94 -10.80 -9.74
CA LYS A 51 -9.47 -11.29 -11.05
C LYS A 51 -10.14 -12.61 -11.46
N LYS A 52 -10.69 -13.39 -10.52
CA LYS A 52 -11.14 -14.78 -10.77
C LYS A 52 -12.61 -14.91 -11.18
N ARG A 53 -13.42 -13.87 -10.96
CA ARG A 53 -14.86 -13.86 -11.31
C ARG A 53 -15.18 -12.56 -12.02
N ASN A 54 -15.86 -12.64 -13.16
CA ASN A 54 -16.42 -11.53 -13.96
C ASN A 54 -16.39 -10.16 -13.24
N VAL A 55 -15.37 -9.34 -13.53
CA VAL A 55 -15.30 -7.87 -13.30
C VAL A 55 -16.09 -7.37 -12.08
N ASN A 56 -15.82 -7.89 -10.87
CA ASN A 56 -16.56 -7.48 -9.67
C ASN A 56 -15.61 -7.05 -8.55
N HIS A 57 -15.98 -6.04 -7.78
CA HIS A 57 -15.17 -5.49 -6.69
C HIS A 57 -15.57 -6.12 -5.36
N ARG A 58 -14.61 -6.29 -4.45
CA ARG A 58 -14.83 -6.62 -3.05
C ARG A 58 -14.58 -5.40 -2.19
N LEU A 59 -15.46 -5.12 -1.23
CA LEU A 59 -15.16 -4.17 -0.17
C LEU A 59 -14.00 -4.71 0.66
N TRP A 60 -12.95 -3.91 0.81
CA TRP A 60 -11.68 -4.40 1.31
C TRP A 60 -11.29 -3.77 2.66
N GLY A 61 -11.39 -2.45 2.75
CA GLY A 61 -11.05 -1.72 3.96
C GLY A 61 -11.42 -0.25 3.85
N CYS A 62 -10.98 0.55 4.82
CA CYS A 62 -11.11 2.00 4.79
C CYS A 62 -9.83 2.68 5.25
N SER A 63 -9.61 3.90 4.79
CA SER A 63 -8.60 4.82 5.29
C SER A 63 -9.22 6.21 5.49
N GLN A 64 -8.43 7.13 6.03
CA GLN A 64 -8.78 8.54 6.18
C GLN A 64 -7.82 9.39 5.36
N VAL A 65 -8.31 10.45 4.72
CA VAL A 65 -7.46 11.41 4.02
C VAL A 65 -6.54 12.12 5.02
N ALA A 66 -5.24 12.05 4.76
CA ALA A 66 -4.20 12.60 5.62
C ALA A 66 -3.83 14.05 5.30
N GLY A 67 -4.18 14.54 4.11
CA GLY A 67 -3.88 15.90 3.67
C GLY A 67 -4.45 16.19 2.29
N SER A 68 -4.28 17.42 1.82
CA SER A 68 -4.70 17.84 0.48
C SER A 68 -3.97 17.07 -0.63
N TYR A 69 -4.59 17.00 -1.80
CA TYR A 69 -3.96 16.44 -2.99
C TYR A 69 -2.71 17.24 -3.39
N LYS A 70 -1.75 16.55 -4.00
CA LYS A 70 -0.57 17.11 -4.67
C LYS A 70 -0.66 16.84 -6.16
N ILE A 71 0.04 17.66 -6.95
CA ILE A 71 0.29 17.39 -8.37
C ILE A 71 1.77 17.09 -8.51
N LEU A 72 2.08 15.95 -9.11
CA LEU A 72 3.43 15.43 -9.29
C LEU A 72 3.68 15.20 -10.77
N SER A 73 4.91 15.46 -11.23
CA SER A 73 5.35 15.15 -12.59
C SER A 73 5.86 13.72 -12.74
N SER A 74 6.12 13.03 -11.63
CA SER A 74 6.51 11.62 -11.63
C SER A 74 5.30 10.70 -11.55
N PRO A 75 5.30 9.58 -12.28
CA PRO A 75 4.22 8.61 -12.23
C PRO A 75 4.20 7.87 -10.89
N PRO A 76 3.07 7.21 -10.56
CA PRO A 76 3.05 6.22 -9.49
C PRO A 76 4.06 5.08 -9.77
N PRO A 77 4.59 4.40 -8.74
CA PRO A 77 5.69 3.42 -8.92
C PRO A 77 5.42 2.27 -9.90
N ILE A 78 4.16 1.85 -10.06
CA ILE A 78 3.71 0.89 -11.05
C ILE A 78 2.53 1.52 -11.81
N PRO A 79 2.78 2.30 -12.87
CA PRO A 79 1.74 3.11 -13.49
C PRO A 79 0.83 2.33 -14.45
N ALA A 80 1.28 1.21 -15.01
CA ALA A 80 0.52 0.43 -16.00
C ALA A 80 -0.04 1.34 -17.11
N ASN A 81 -1.37 1.36 -17.33
CA ASN A 81 -2.01 2.20 -18.34
C ASN A 81 -1.99 3.71 -18.03
N TRP A 82 -1.48 4.11 -16.86
CA TRP A 82 -1.24 5.49 -16.48
C TRP A 82 0.19 5.94 -16.76
N ASP A 83 1.00 5.12 -17.42
CA ASP A 83 2.34 5.53 -17.82
C ASP A 83 2.30 6.61 -18.91
N GLY A 84 3.30 7.50 -18.91
CA GLY A 84 3.47 8.53 -19.94
C GLY A 84 2.56 9.76 -19.88
N TYR A 85 1.88 10.02 -18.75
CA TYR A 85 1.19 11.30 -18.53
C TYR A 85 2.16 12.34 -17.96
N ASP A 86 1.92 13.62 -18.25
CA ASP A 86 2.78 14.72 -17.77
C ASP A 86 2.63 14.99 -16.26
N GLU A 87 1.42 14.78 -15.73
CA GLU A 87 1.07 15.13 -14.36
C GLU A 87 0.09 14.14 -13.71
N TYR A 88 0.24 13.96 -12.40
CA TYR A 88 -0.51 13.02 -11.57
C TYR A 88 -1.01 13.68 -10.30
N TYR A 89 -2.28 13.48 -9.95
CA TYR A 89 -2.78 13.72 -8.61
C TYR A 89 -2.29 12.64 -7.66
N GLN A 90 -1.91 13.05 -6.45
CA GLN A 90 -1.60 12.18 -5.33
C GLN A 90 -2.34 12.67 -4.07
N ILE A 91 -3.10 11.81 -3.39
CA ILE A 91 -3.77 12.15 -2.12
C ILE A 91 -3.21 11.24 -1.03
N PRO A 92 -2.53 11.77 -0.01
CA PRO A 92 -2.05 10.95 1.09
C PRO A 92 -3.22 10.52 1.98
N LEU A 93 -3.16 9.27 2.43
CA LEU A 93 -4.13 8.60 3.30
C LEU A 93 -3.43 8.09 4.57
N LYS A 94 -4.22 7.79 5.61
CA LYS A 94 -3.77 7.26 6.90
C LYS A 94 -4.81 6.33 7.49
N TYR A 95 -4.40 5.57 8.51
CA TYR A 95 -5.29 4.70 9.31
C TYR A 95 -6.02 3.63 8.50
N TYR A 96 -5.34 3.10 7.48
CA TYR A 96 -5.88 1.98 6.73
C TYR A 96 -6.24 0.82 7.67
N THR A 97 -7.49 0.38 7.57
CA THR A 97 -8.06 -0.71 8.36
C THR A 97 -8.85 -1.60 7.44
N GLU A 98 -8.64 -2.91 7.53
CA GLU A 98 -9.40 -3.87 6.77
C GLU A 98 -10.77 -4.18 7.37
N PHE A 99 -11.72 -4.48 6.49
CA PHE A 99 -12.99 -5.05 6.91
C PHE A 99 -12.86 -6.54 7.20
N GLN A 100 -13.59 -7.01 8.20
CA GLN A 100 -13.65 -8.41 8.59
C GLN A 100 -14.12 -9.27 7.41
N ASP A 101 -15.20 -8.83 6.75
CA ASP A 101 -15.81 -9.52 5.63
C ASP A 101 -15.47 -8.81 4.31
N LYS A 102 -15.06 -9.58 3.30
CA LYS A 102 -14.67 -9.07 1.96
C LYS A 102 -15.81 -9.27 0.94
N VAL A 103 -16.96 -8.68 1.26
CA VAL A 103 -18.21 -8.84 0.51
C VAL A 103 -18.09 -8.23 -0.89
N PHE A 104 -18.71 -8.86 -1.88
CA PHE A 104 -18.75 -8.32 -3.24
C PHE A 104 -19.67 -7.11 -3.33
N LEU A 105 -19.26 -6.05 -4.04
CA LEU A 105 -20.12 -4.90 -4.32
C LEU A 105 -21.39 -5.32 -5.08
N GLN A 106 -21.30 -6.26 -6.02
CA GLN A 106 -22.51 -6.78 -6.68
C GLN A 106 -23.47 -7.44 -5.68
N GLU A 107 -22.97 -8.15 -4.67
CA GLU A 107 -23.81 -8.76 -3.65
C GLU A 107 -24.52 -7.70 -2.80
N VAL A 108 -23.82 -6.64 -2.41
CA VAL A 108 -24.42 -5.47 -1.74
C VAL A 108 -25.50 -4.85 -2.63
N ILE A 109 -25.23 -4.66 -3.92
CA ILE A 109 -26.19 -4.09 -4.87
C ILE A 109 -27.43 -4.98 -5.00
N ASP A 110 -27.25 -6.28 -5.18
CA ASP A 110 -28.34 -7.23 -5.39
C ASP A 110 -29.22 -7.35 -4.14
N GLN A 111 -28.62 -7.36 -2.95
CA GLN A 111 -29.35 -7.42 -1.67
C GLN A 111 -30.09 -6.12 -1.33
N ASN A 112 -29.68 -4.97 -1.88
CA ASN A 112 -30.23 -3.67 -1.55
C ASN A 112 -30.90 -2.97 -2.75
N LYS A 113 -31.29 -3.74 -3.78
CA LYS A 113 -31.79 -3.18 -5.05
C LYS A 113 -32.95 -2.20 -4.89
N ASP A 114 -33.93 -2.54 -4.05
CA ASP A 114 -35.11 -1.69 -3.85
C ASP A 114 -34.76 -0.41 -3.08
N ALA A 115 -33.90 -0.52 -2.06
CA ALA A 115 -33.39 0.64 -1.32
C ALA A 115 -32.55 1.57 -2.23
N LEU A 116 -31.69 1.00 -3.09
CA LEU A 116 -30.88 1.75 -4.04
C LEU A 116 -31.71 2.45 -5.13
N LYS A 117 -32.87 1.88 -5.50
CA LYS A 117 -33.84 2.50 -6.42
C LYS A 117 -34.65 3.61 -5.78
N ALA A 118 -34.93 3.50 -4.48
CA ALA A 118 -35.65 4.52 -3.72
C ALA A 118 -34.80 5.78 -3.52
N ILE A 119 -33.48 5.64 -3.51
CA ILE A 119 -32.54 6.77 -3.51
C ILE A 119 -32.46 7.34 -4.93
N ALA A 120 -32.56 8.67 -5.07
CA ALA A 120 -32.40 9.34 -6.36
C ALA A 120 -31.07 8.92 -7.02
N PRO A 121 -31.01 8.68 -8.35
CA PRO A 121 -29.82 8.17 -9.01
C PRO A 121 -28.55 8.94 -8.63
N GLN A 122 -27.61 8.24 -8.00
CA GLN A 122 -26.35 8.84 -7.54
C GLN A 122 -25.18 8.40 -8.41
N LYS A 123 -24.26 9.33 -8.70
CA LYS A 123 -23.00 9.02 -9.41
C LYS A 123 -21.97 8.37 -8.47
N SER A 124 -22.34 7.30 -7.77
CA SER A 124 -21.50 6.61 -6.77
C SER A 124 -20.91 5.27 -7.27
N PHE A 125 -20.83 4.26 -6.38
CA PHE A 125 -20.21 2.95 -6.59
C PHE A 125 -20.97 1.99 -7.51
N TYR A 126 -22.19 2.34 -7.93
CA TYR A 126 -22.98 1.54 -8.86
C TYR A 126 -23.45 2.38 -10.05
N THR A 127 -23.84 1.70 -11.11
CA THR A 127 -24.51 2.24 -12.29
C THR A 127 -25.78 1.44 -12.56
N GLU A 128 -26.81 2.12 -13.04
CA GLU A 128 -28.06 1.50 -13.49
C GLU A 128 -28.17 1.64 -15.01
N THR A 129 -28.52 0.54 -15.69
CA THR A 129 -28.80 0.54 -17.13
C THR A 129 -30.02 -0.35 -17.37
N GLY A 130 -31.17 0.28 -17.62
CA GLY A 130 -32.45 -0.41 -17.65
C GLY A 130 -32.75 -1.08 -16.31
N VAL A 131 -32.92 -2.40 -16.31
CA VAL A 131 -33.22 -3.18 -15.08
C VAL A 131 -31.97 -3.69 -14.34
N ARG A 132 -30.79 -3.50 -14.92
CA ARG A 132 -29.51 -4.02 -14.41
C ARG A 132 -28.80 -2.96 -13.59
N MET A 133 -28.38 -3.34 -12.38
CA MET A 133 -27.49 -2.55 -11.52
C MET A 133 -26.18 -3.31 -11.34
N GLN A 134 -25.05 -2.60 -11.43
CA GLN A 134 -23.72 -3.19 -11.35
C GLN A 134 -22.69 -2.19 -10.80
N PRO A 135 -21.54 -2.65 -10.26
CA PRO A 135 -20.45 -1.79 -9.85
C PRO A 135 -20.02 -0.81 -10.95
N ALA A 136 -19.83 0.45 -10.57
CA ALA A 136 -19.47 1.50 -11.48
C ALA A 136 -18.02 1.32 -11.98
N GLN A 137 -17.78 1.62 -13.26
CA GLN A 137 -16.43 1.62 -13.85
C GLN A 137 -15.80 3.01 -13.67
N LYS A 138 -15.40 3.33 -12.43
CA LYS A 138 -14.80 4.60 -12.02
C LYS A 138 -13.57 4.33 -11.16
N TYR A 139 -12.72 5.33 -10.96
CA TYR A 139 -11.64 5.22 -9.98
C TYR A 139 -12.10 5.62 -8.57
N LEU A 140 -12.72 6.80 -8.42
CA LEU A 140 -13.17 7.33 -7.14
C LEU A 140 -14.57 7.93 -7.28
N ALA A 141 -15.42 7.71 -6.29
CA ALA A 141 -16.77 8.27 -6.28
C ALA A 141 -17.20 8.71 -4.87
N PRO A 142 -18.02 9.78 -4.74
CA PRO A 142 -18.57 10.17 -3.46
C PRO A 142 -19.63 9.15 -2.99
N VAL A 143 -19.74 8.97 -1.68
CA VAL A 143 -20.76 8.16 -1.01
C VAL A 143 -21.59 9.11 -0.15
N SER A 144 -22.87 9.25 -0.48
CA SER A 144 -23.83 10.02 0.33
C SER A 144 -24.15 9.29 1.64
N ASN A 145 -24.82 9.97 2.56
CA ASN A 145 -25.20 9.38 3.84
C ASN A 145 -26.17 8.20 3.64
N GLU A 146 -27.11 8.31 2.71
CA GLU A 146 -28.07 7.25 2.38
C GLU A 146 -27.37 6.00 1.82
N LEU A 147 -26.34 6.20 0.99
CA LEU A 147 -25.53 5.08 0.50
C LEU A 147 -24.60 4.51 1.57
N LEU A 148 -24.11 5.36 2.48
CA LEU A 148 -23.30 4.91 3.61
C LEU A 148 -24.13 4.04 4.57
N GLU A 149 -25.40 4.38 4.81
CA GLU A 149 -26.32 3.57 5.60
C GLU A 149 -26.49 2.16 4.99
N ILE A 150 -26.63 2.07 3.66
CA ILE A 150 -26.69 0.78 2.94
C ILE A 150 -25.38 -0.01 3.08
N LEU A 151 -24.23 0.66 3.05
CA LEU A 151 -22.92 0.01 3.12
C LEU A 151 -22.53 -0.39 4.56
N THR A 152 -23.04 0.31 5.57
CA THR A 152 -22.63 0.17 6.98
C THR A 152 -22.71 -1.28 7.50
N PRO A 153 -23.76 -2.07 7.22
CA PRO A 153 -23.84 -3.48 7.65
C PRO A 153 -22.69 -4.35 7.14
N TYR A 154 -22.08 -3.98 6.01
CA TYR A 154 -21.02 -4.71 5.34
C TYR A 154 -19.61 -4.21 5.69
N ILE A 155 -19.51 -3.11 6.45
CA ILE A 155 -18.24 -2.45 6.82
C ILE A 155 -17.94 -2.71 8.30
N LYS A 156 -17.77 -3.98 8.68
CA LYS A 156 -17.29 -4.35 10.02
C LYS A 156 -15.77 -4.28 10.05
N LYS A 157 -15.20 -3.46 10.94
CA LYS A 157 -13.74 -3.38 11.11
C LYS A 157 -13.23 -4.59 11.90
N THR A 158 -12.08 -5.12 11.51
CA THR A 158 -11.37 -6.13 12.31
C THR A 158 -10.84 -5.47 13.60
N VAL A 159 -11.24 -5.95 14.77
CA VAL A 159 -10.73 -5.45 16.06
C VAL A 159 -9.43 -6.19 16.39
N TYR A 160 -8.30 -5.49 16.28
CA TYR A 160 -7.03 -5.97 16.83
C TYR A 160 -6.87 -5.40 18.24
N TYR A 161 -6.98 -6.25 19.26
CA TYR A 161 -6.51 -5.92 20.60
C TYR A 161 -4.99 -5.87 20.58
N ASN A 162 -4.40 -4.74 20.97
CA ASN A 162 -2.96 -4.66 21.25
C ASN A 162 -2.74 -3.95 22.58
N GLU A 163 -2.51 -4.75 23.62
CA GLU A 163 -1.92 -4.33 24.88
C GLU A 163 -0.44 -4.09 24.63
N ASN A 164 0.00 -2.84 24.56
CA ASN A 164 1.27 -2.34 25.10
C ASN A 164 1.59 -0.96 24.51
N LYS A 165 1.20 0.05 25.27
CA LYS A 165 1.50 1.46 25.03
C LYS A 165 2.78 1.79 25.79
N GLN A 166 3.96 1.54 25.21
CA GLN A 166 5.18 2.20 25.67
C GLN A 166 5.93 2.89 24.52
N ARG A 167 6.07 4.18 24.76
CA ARG A 167 6.69 5.28 24.01
C ARG A 167 8.11 4.90 23.56
N SER A 168 8.36 4.87 22.26
CA SER A 168 9.71 4.78 21.68
C SER A 168 9.89 5.74 20.50
N GLU A 169 11.09 6.29 20.41
CA GLU A 169 11.47 7.46 19.61
C GLU A 169 11.62 7.15 18.11
N ASN A 170 11.37 8.18 17.30
CA ASN A 170 11.20 8.13 15.84
C ASN A 170 12.55 7.94 15.14
N ILE A 171 12.60 7.12 14.10
CA ILE A 171 13.72 7.13 13.14
C ILE A 171 13.16 7.37 11.74
N VAL A 172 13.43 8.58 11.23
CA VAL A 172 13.37 8.96 9.81
C VAL A 172 14.54 8.25 9.10
N ARG A 173 14.37 7.72 7.88
CA ARG A 173 15.49 7.09 7.15
C ARG A 173 16.60 8.13 6.96
N GLU A 174 17.87 7.74 7.11
CA GLU A 174 18.98 8.56 6.62
C GLU A 174 18.93 8.52 5.09
N GLY A 175 18.33 9.56 4.49
CA GLY A 175 17.94 9.63 3.08
C GLY A 175 16.46 9.97 2.83
N ASP A 176 15.58 9.79 3.83
CA ASP A 176 14.17 10.23 3.78
C ASP A 176 13.98 11.67 4.27
N SER A 177 15.05 12.33 4.70
CA SER A 177 15.04 13.79 4.79
C SER A 177 15.27 14.41 3.40
N GLU A 178 14.39 14.12 2.44
CA GLU A 178 13.98 15.24 1.61
C GLU A 178 13.14 16.11 2.54
N GLU A 179 13.79 17.12 3.11
CA GLU A 179 13.10 18.29 3.59
C GLU A 179 12.11 18.67 2.49
N LEU A 180 10.82 18.40 2.71
CA LEU A 180 9.73 18.78 1.83
C LEU A 180 9.75 20.31 1.77
N LEU A 181 10.59 20.86 0.88
CA LEU A 181 10.58 22.24 0.50
C LEU A 181 9.28 22.44 -0.28
N SER A 182 8.22 22.72 0.46
CA SER A 182 7.04 23.31 -0.15
C SER A 182 7.46 24.67 -0.71
N VAL A 183 7.51 24.77 -2.04
CA VAL A 183 7.71 26.04 -2.71
C VAL A 183 6.44 26.84 -2.51
N GLY A 184 6.41 27.69 -1.48
CA GLY A 184 5.44 28.77 -1.41
C GLY A 184 5.58 29.62 -2.67
N SER A 185 4.45 30.05 -3.23
CA SER A 185 4.46 31.02 -4.33
C SER A 185 5.23 32.26 -3.86
N GLY A 186 6.38 32.54 -4.49
CA GLY A 186 7.26 33.65 -4.11
C GLY A 186 8.52 33.28 -3.30
N GLY A 187 8.88 32.00 -3.15
CA GLY A 187 10.19 31.62 -2.60
C GLY A 187 10.31 31.71 -1.07
N GLN A 188 9.19 31.70 -0.34
CA GLN A 188 9.18 31.57 1.12
C GLN A 188 8.82 30.15 1.56
N VAL A 189 9.63 29.59 2.46
CA VAL A 189 9.46 28.23 3.03
C VAL A 189 8.36 28.27 4.10
N ALA A 190 7.26 27.55 3.87
CA ALA A 190 6.20 27.36 4.85
C ALA A 190 6.41 26.06 5.65
N ARG A 191 6.31 26.13 6.98
CA ARG A 191 6.33 24.95 7.87
C ARG A 191 4.89 24.53 8.17
N ILE A 192 4.57 23.27 7.92
CA ILE A 192 3.25 22.68 8.21
C ILE A 192 3.43 21.64 9.32
N GLN A 193 2.54 21.67 10.31
CA GLN A 193 2.54 20.75 11.45
C GLN A 193 1.61 19.57 11.12
N THR A 194 2.16 18.37 10.97
CA THR A 194 1.39 17.16 10.58
C THR A 194 1.24 16.21 11.77
N THR A 195 0.04 15.65 11.95
CA THR A 195 -0.24 14.60 12.95
C THR A 195 -0.43 13.25 12.24
N ILE A 196 0.46 12.29 12.55
CA ILE A 196 0.51 10.94 11.96
C ILE A 196 0.38 9.87 13.06
N ASP A 197 -0.63 9.00 12.98
CA ASP A 197 -0.54 7.68 13.63
C ASP A 197 0.07 6.67 12.66
N ARG A 198 0.95 5.86 13.21
CA ARG A 198 1.97 5.08 12.51
C ARG A 198 1.98 3.69 13.09
N ILE A 199 2.20 2.69 12.25
CA ILE A 199 2.52 1.34 12.71
C ILE A 199 3.75 1.47 13.62
N VAL A 200 3.59 1.14 14.89
CA VAL A 200 4.70 1.11 15.84
C VAL A 200 5.54 -0.11 15.45
N ARG A 201 6.53 0.11 14.58
CA ARG A 201 7.58 -0.87 14.31
C ARG A 201 8.49 -0.87 15.51
N ASP A 202 8.85 -2.04 16.02
CA ASP A 202 9.90 -2.14 17.01
C ASP A 202 11.24 -1.81 16.32
N THR A 203 11.64 -0.54 16.41
CA THR A 203 12.91 -0.06 15.85
C THR A 203 14.10 -0.77 16.49
N SER A 204 13.94 -1.30 17.71
CA SER A 204 14.97 -2.08 18.38
C SER A 204 15.18 -3.43 17.69
N LEU A 205 14.11 -4.05 17.18
CA LEU A 205 14.17 -5.32 16.47
C LEU A 205 14.97 -5.19 15.18
N VAL A 206 14.60 -4.26 14.29
CA VAL A 206 15.32 -4.05 13.03
C VAL A 206 16.77 -3.62 13.29
N LYS A 207 17.01 -2.74 14.28
CA LYS A 207 18.37 -2.32 14.66
C LYS A 207 19.21 -3.50 15.15
N LYS A 208 18.65 -4.36 16.01
CA LYS A 208 19.27 -5.59 16.50
C LYS A 208 19.59 -6.53 15.33
N MET A 209 18.67 -6.67 14.37
CA MET A 209 18.90 -7.50 13.19
C MET A 209 20.01 -6.95 12.29
N LYS A 210 20.01 -5.64 12.02
CA LYS A 210 21.09 -4.99 11.27
C LYS A 210 22.45 -5.20 11.94
N GLN A 211 22.52 -5.10 13.27
CA GLN A 211 23.75 -5.36 14.03
C GLN A 211 24.13 -6.85 13.99
N LYS A 212 23.18 -7.76 14.24
CA LYS A 212 23.35 -9.23 14.22
C LYS A 212 23.95 -9.73 12.90
N TYR A 213 23.61 -9.07 11.79
CA TYR A 213 24.10 -9.40 10.46
C TYR A 213 25.07 -8.35 9.88
N ASN A 214 25.77 -7.60 10.73
CA ASN A 214 26.86 -6.69 10.34
C ASN A 214 26.50 -5.68 9.22
N ASN A 215 25.24 -5.23 9.18
CA ASN A 215 24.68 -4.40 8.10
C ASN A 215 24.97 -4.96 6.69
N GLN A 216 25.04 -6.29 6.57
CA GLN A 216 25.35 -6.97 5.33
C GLN A 216 24.06 -7.37 4.61
N CYS A 217 23.96 -7.01 3.33
CA CYS A 217 22.88 -7.45 2.46
C CYS A 217 22.91 -8.99 2.32
N GLN A 218 21.80 -9.67 2.61
CA GLN A 218 21.71 -11.12 2.52
C GLN A 218 21.74 -11.63 1.06
N ILE A 219 21.45 -10.78 0.08
CA ILE A 219 21.51 -11.13 -1.34
C ILE A 219 22.94 -11.00 -1.88
N CYS A 220 23.52 -9.80 -1.81
CA CYS A 220 24.79 -9.52 -2.47
C CYS A 220 26.01 -9.44 -1.54
N GLY A 221 25.81 -9.53 -0.23
CA GLY A 221 26.92 -9.49 0.75
C GLY A 221 27.55 -8.12 0.94
N LYS A 222 27.05 -7.07 0.29
CA LYS A 222 27.57 -5.70 0.45
C LYS A 222 27.17 -5.12 1.80
N SER A 223 28.12 -4.43 2.44
CA SER A 223 27.90 -3.52 3.58
C SER A 223 28.26 -2.11 3.15
N ILE A 224 27.30 -1.18 3.16
CA ILE A 224 27.53 0.20 2.70
C ILE A 224 28.18 0.97 3.84
N SER A 225 29.43 1.42 3.67
CA SER A 225 30.12 2.25 4.67
C SER A 225 29.75 3.72 4.48
N LEU A 226 29.21 4.36 5.52
CA LEU A 226 28.87 5.78 5.52
C LEU A 226 30.00 6.66 6.08
N SER A 227 30.69 6.15 7.10
CA SER A 227 31.84 6.81 7.74
C SER A 227 32.62 5.77 8.55
N LYS A 228 33.69 6.19 9.25
CA LYS A 228 34.47 5.27 10.10
C LYS A 228 33.53 4.53 11.06
N GLN A 229 33.44 3.21 10.90
CA GLN A 229 32.63 2.28 11.70
C GLN A 229 31.10 2.45 11.60
N LYS A 230 30.59 3.25 10.65
CA LYS A 230 29.14 3.37 10.42
C LYS A 230 28.77 2.71 9.10
N TYR A 231 27.84 1.76 9.18
CA TYR A 231 27.35 1.02 8.02
C TYR A 231 25.84 1.19 7.84
N TYR A 232 25.38 1.10 6.60
CA TYR A 232 23.99 1.23 6.20
C TYR A 232 23.47 -0.07 5.59
N SER A 233 22.29 -0.47 6.05
CA SER A 233 21.45 -1.51 5.47
C SER A 233 20.01 -1.25 5.86
N GLU A 234 19.08 -2.01 5.29
CA GLU A 234 17.64 -1.90 5.50
C GLU A 234 17.07 -3.24 5.96
N GLY A 235 16.07 -3.19 6.83
CA GLY A 235 15.32 -4.38 7.22
C GLY A 235 14.02 -4.41 6.43
N HIS A 236 13.83 -5.46 5.64
CA HIS A 236 12.62 -5.67 4.84
C HIS A 236 11.79 -6.80 5.42
N HIS A 237 10.47 -6.63 5.50
CA HIS A 237 9.57 -7.69 5.95
C HIS A 237 9.14 -8.55 4.75
N LEU A 238 9.52 -9.83 4.72
CA LEU A 238 9.18 -10.79 3.66
C LEU A 238 7.66 -10.83 3.41
N LYS A 239 6.87 -10.82 4.48
CA LYS A 239 5.46 -10.44 4.47
C LYS A 239 5.34 -9.03 5.04
N LYS A 240 5.05 -8.04 4.18
CA LYS A 240 5.01 -6.62 4.54
C LYS A 240 4.08 -6.31 5.71
N LEU A 241 4.46 -5.39 6.59
CA LEU A 241 3.67 -5.00 7.78
C LEU A 241 2.37 -4.26 7.43
N GLY A 242 2.43 -3.36 6.44
CA GLY A 242 1.32 -2.47 6.06
C GLY A 242 0.45 -3.02 4.93
N GLY A 243 -0.62 -2.29 4.63
CA GLY A 243 -1.53 -2.59 3.52
C GLY A 243 -2.23 -3.96 3.65
N ILE A 244 -2.41 -4.63 2.52
CA ILE A 244 -3.15 -5.90 2.42
C ILE A 244 -2.41 -7.12 2.98
N HIS A 245 -1.11 -6.96 3.29
CA HIS A 245 -0.27 -8.10 3.67
C HIS A 245 -0.37 -8.37 5.16
N GLN A 246 -0.30 -7.33 6.00
CA GLN A 246 -0.42 -7.43 7.46
C GLN A 246 0.48 -8.53 8.06
N GLY A 247 1.76 -8.50 7.69
CA GLY A 247 2.78 -9.35 8.29
C GLY A 247 3.08 -8.95 9.73
N PRO A 248 3.56 -9.89 10.56
CA PRO A 248 3.99 -9.58 11.92
C PRO A 248 5.38 -8.94 11.95
N ASP A 249 5.63 -8.09 12.95
CA ASP A 249 6.94 -7.48 13.19
C ASP A 249 7.82 -8.40 14.07
N ILE A 250 8.42 -9.42 13.45
CA ILE A 250 9.22 -10.46 14.14
C ILE A 250 10.50 -10.80 13.37
N GLU A 251 11.55 -11.26 14.07
CA GLU A 251 12.88 -11.55 13.48
C GLU A 251 12.83 -12.50 12.28
N SER A 252 11.92 -13.47 12.31
CA SER A 252 11.78 -14.49 11.27
C SER A 252 11.08 -13.99 10.01
N ASN A 253 10.48 -12.80 10.06
CA ASN A 253 9.87 -12.12 8.92
C ASN A 253 10.81 -11.04 8.32
N ILE A 254 11.94 -10.73 8.96
CA ILE A 254 12.81 -9.61 8.55
C ILE A 254 14.05 -10.14 7.85
N ILE A 255 14.35 -9.64 6.65
CA ILE A 255 15.61 -9.83 5.92
C ILE A 255 16.41 -8.53 5.89
N ILE A 256 17.74 -8.62 5.99
CA ILE A 256 18.63 -7.44 5.93
C ILE A 256 19.18 -7.28 4.52
N LEU A 257 18.99 -6.10 3.92
CA LEU A 257 19.26 -5.83 2.51
C LEU A 257 20.00 -4.50 2.32
N CYS A 258 20.64 -4.32 1.16
CA CYS A 258 21.03 -2.99 0.69
C CYS A 258 19.86 -2.33 -0.06
N PRO A 259 19.87 -1.01 -0.28
CA PRO A 259 18.77 -0.28 -0.93
C PRO A 259 18.27 -0.92 -2.23
N ASN A 260 19.19 -1.32 -3.11
CA ASN A 260 18.81 -1.91 -4.40
C ASN A 260 17.98 -3.20 -4.23
N HIS A 261 18.45 -4.14 -3.41
CA HIS A 261 17.72 -5.39 -3.20
C HIS A 261 16.48 -5.19 -2.33
N HIS A 262 16.48 -4.21 -1.43
CA HIS A 262 15.27 -3.84 -0.68
C HIS A 262 14.16 -3.41 -1.64
N VAL A 263 14.48 -2.53 -2.60
CA VAL A 263 13.57 -2.11 -3.66
C VAL A 263 13.13 -3.30 -4.51
N GLU A 264 14.03 -4.20 -4.90
CA GLU A 264 13.65 -5.41 -5.65
C GLU A 264 12.67 -6.31 -4.87
N PHE A 265 12.84 -6.48 -3.55
CA PHE A 265 11.89 -7.20 -2.71
C PHE A 265 10.58 -6.44 -2.53
N ASP A 266 10.62 -5.11 -2.40
CA ASP A 266 9.41 -4.27 -2.31
C ASP A 266 8.53 -4.43 -3.56
N TYR A 267 9.13 -4.50 -4.75
CA TYR A 267 8.40 -4.63 -6.01
C TYR A 267 8.29 -6.06 -6.53
N GLY A 268 8.75 -7.05 -5.76
CA GLY A 268 8.63 -8.47 -6.12
C GLY A 268 9.49 -8.92 -7.31
N ALA A 269 10.53 -8.17 -7.65
CA ALA A 269 11.49 -8.53 -8.71
C ALA A 269 12.43 -9.67 -8.30
N ILE A 270 12.58 -9.88 -6.98
CA ILE A 270 13.45 -10.91 -6.40
C ILE A 270 12.69 -11.68 -5.33
N ALA A 271 12.99 -12.97 -5.18
CA ALA A 271 12.49 -13.84 -4.13
C ALA A 271 13.55 -14.85 -3.70
N ILE A 272 13.24 -15.65 -2.69
CA ILE A 272 14.09 -16.74 -2.23
C ILE A 272 13.29 -18.03 -2.33
N ASP A 273 13.84 -19.01 -3.04
CA ASP A 273 13.24 -20.33 -3.15
C ASP A 273 13.20 -21.00 -1.76
N VAL A 274 12.02 -21.46 -1.37
CA VAL A 274 11.79 -21.99 -0.01
C VAL A 274 12.61 -23.28 0.23
N HIS A 275 12.83 -24.08 -0.81
CA HIS A 275 13.46 -25.39 -0.70
C HIS A 275 14.98 -25.34 -0.87
N SER A 276 15.45 -24.76 -1.97
CA SER A 276 16.86 -24.66 -2.30
C SER A 276 17.57 -23.49 -1.62
N GLN A 277 16.82 -22.53 -1.07
CA GLN A 277 17.35 -21.28 -0.49
C GLN A 277 18.18 -20.46 -1.49
N LYS A 278 17.96 -20.68 -2.79
CA LYS A 278 18.57 -19.89 -3.86
C LYS A 278 17.74 -18.66 -4.16
N ILE A 279 18.42 -17.65 -4.68
CA ILE A 279 17.81 -16.41 -5.13
C ILE A 279 17.09 -16.66 -6.45
N ILE A 280 15.84 -16.22 -6.54
CA ILE A 280 15.05 -16.18 -7.78
C ILE A 280 14.91 -14.71 -8.15
N HIS A 281 15.19 -14.38 -9.39
CA HIS A 281 15.00 -13.03 -9.94
C HIS A 281 14.16 -13.10 -11.22
N THR A 282 13.30 -12.12 -11.46
CA THR A 282 12.42 -12.06 -12.63
C THR A 282 13.19 -12.00 -13.95
N ASP A 283 14.30 -11.27 -13.97
CA ASP A 283 15.31 -11.34 -15.03
C ASP A 283 16.24 -12.57 -14.82
N PRO A 284 16.21 -13.58 -15.70
CA PRO A 284 17.07 -14.76 -15.62
C PRO A 284 18.54 -14.47 -15.91
N HIS A 285 18.88 -13.32 -16.49
CA HIS A 285 20.26 -12.87 -16.70
C HIS A 285 20.82 -12.06 -15.53
N ASN A 286 20.00 -11.76 -14.52
CA ASN A 286 20.46 -11.07 -13.32
C ASN A 286 21.59 -11.88 -12.66
N PRO A 287 22.71 -11.25 -12.26
CA PRO A 287 23.88 -11.94 -11.72
C PRO A 287 23.61 -12.75 -10.44
N PHE A 288 22.52 -12.45 -9.72
CA PHE A 288 22.12 -13.15 -8.50
C PHE A 288 21.11 -14.27 -8.74
N HIS A 289 20.50 -14.38 -9.93
CA HIS A 289 19.56 -15.45 -10.23
C HIS A 289 20.22 -16.84 -10.08
N ASN A 290 19.56 -17.77 -9.39
CA ASN A 290 20.05 -19.11 -9.05
C ASN A 290 21.35 -19.15 -8.21
N LYS A 291 21.76 -18.03 -7.61
CA LYS A 291 22.90 -17.98 -6.68
C LYS A 291 22.47 -18.26 -5.24
N GLU A 292 23.44 -18.64 -4.42
CA GLU A 292 23.23 -18.74 -2.97
C GLU A 292 23.16 -17.34 -2.34
N LEU A 293 22.42 -17.25 -1.23
CA LEU A 293 22.45 -16.08 -0.35
C LEU A 293 23.87 -15.83 0.18
N ALA A 294 24.24 -14.57 0.36
CA ALA A 294 25.54 -14.19 0.89
C ALA A 294 25.82 -14.79 2.29
N TYR A 295 24.76 -15.00 3.07
CA TYR A 295 24.80 -15.79 4.31
C TYR A 295 23.46 -16.49 4.54
N LYS A 296 23.52 -17.65 5.18
CA LYS A 296 22.34 -18.48 5.48
C LYS A 296 21.66 -18.03 6.76
N ARG A 297 20.32 -18.09 6.77
CA ARG A 297 19.49 -17.84 7.94
C ARG A 297 18.43 -18.91 8.11
N GLY A 298 18.68 -19.85 9.02
CA GLY A 298 17.71 -20.89 9.37
C GLY A 298 16.53 -20.39 10.19
N ASP A 299 16.62 -19.17 10.72
CA ASP A 299 15.59 -18.51 11.53
C ASP A 299 14.58 -17.70 10.70
N LEU A 300 14.74 -17.62 9.38
CA LEU A 300 13.69 -17.08 8.50
C LEU A 300 12.52 -18.08 8.42
N ASN A 301 11.31 -17.60 8.68
CA ASN A 301 10.13 -18.46 8.65
C ASN A 301 9.76 -18.76 7.18
N LYS A 302 9.71 -20.05 6.85
CA LYS A 302 9.35 -20.56 5.52
C LYS A 302 7.97 -20.11 5.07
N GLU A 303 7.04 -19.86 6.00
CA GLU A 303 5.71 -19.32 5.68
C GLU A 303 5.80 -17.94 5.05
N PHE A 304 6.68 -17.05 5.53
CA PHE A 304 6.84 -15.71 4.95
C PHE A 304 7.61 -15.74 3.63
N LEU A 305 8.60 -16.63 3.48
CA LEU A 305 9.24 -16.89 2.19
C LEU A 305 8.21 -17.39 1.16
N THR A 306 7.37 -18.34 1.55
CA THR A 306 6.30 -18.88 0.71
C THR A 306 5.26 -17.83 0.40
N TYR A 307 4.88 -17.00 1.38
CA TYR A 307 3.94 -15.91 1.19
C TYR A 307 4.50 -14.89 0.20
N HIS A 308 5.76 -14.48 0.35
CA HIS A 308 6.43 -13.57 -0.57
C HIS A 308 6.44 -14.15 -1.99
N LEU A 309 6.86 -15.41 -2.16
CA LEU A 309 6.92 -16.06 -3.47
C LEU A 309 5.55 -16.18 -4.16
N LYS A 310 4.48 -16.41 -3.40
CA LYS A 310 3.13 -16.62 -3.96
C LYS A 310 2.34 -15.36 -4.20
N ASN A 311 2.55 -14.37 -3.32
CA ASN A 311 1.75 -13.16 -3.34
C ASN A 311 2.56 -12.06 -4.00
N ILE A 312 3.75 -11.72 -3.48
CA ILE A 312 4.53 -10.52 -3.84
C ILE A 312 5.41 -10.70 -5.07
N PHE A 313 6.05 -11.86 -5.25
CA PHE A 313 6.95 -12.11 -6.38
C PHE A 313 6.18 -12.17 -7.70
N ILE A 314 6.67 -11.45 -8.72
CA ILE A 314 5.95 -11.25 -9.99
C ILE A 314 6.41 -12.19 -11.13
N GLY A 315 7.42 -13.04 -10.88
CA GLY A 315 8.00 -13.95 -11.87
C GLY A 315 7.40 -15.35 -11.87
#